data_AF-E4Y1L5-F1
#
_entry.id   AF-E4Y1L5-F1
#
_cell.length_a   1.000
_cell.length_b   1.000
_cell.length_c   1.000
_cell.angle_alpha   90.00
_cell.angle_beta   90.00
_cell.angle_gamma   90.00
#
_symmetry.space_group_name_H-M   'P 1'
#
loop_
_entity.id
_entity.type
_entity.pdbx_description
1 polymer ?
#
loop_
_entity_poly.entity_id
_entity_poly.type
_entity_poly.pdbx_seq_one_letter_code
_entity_poly.pdbx_strand_id
1 'polypeptide(L)'
;MIAAEIVDFFNARPELEGIYIAAPLEERPLIDAIKSSIGVPILIGDSLMNHMLSMYPNCQWMEDNFHDIFSSLEQEICSLSDTFLYAAGSSWSLNIMMERHARNIRKKEASQIGFTISSGRKKLGKHGTTFQCSQKTASRKQITRRILPQTK
;
A
#
# COMPACT_ATOMS: atom_id res chain seq x y z
N MET A 1 -9.84 4.50 -13.68
CA MET A 1 -10.41 3.34 -12.96
C MET A 1 -9.81 3.19 -11.57
N ILE A 2 -8.48 3.14 -11.43
CA ILE A 2 -7.81 2.96 -10.12
C ILE A 2 -8.11 4.06 -9.09
N ALA A 3 -8.13 5.34 -9.49
CA ALA A 3 -8.46 6.43 -8.56
C ALA A 3 -9.84 6.26 -7.92
N ALA A 4 -10.84 5.81 -8.69
CA ALA A 4 -12.19 5.58 -8.17
C ALA A 4 -12.22 4.42 -7.17
N GLU A 5 -11.50 3.33 -7.43
CA GLU A 5 -11.39 2.21 -6.49
C GLU A 5 -10.74 2.62 -5.16
N ILE A 6 -9.71 3.47 -5.21
CA ILE A 6 -9.07 4.02 -4.01
C ILE A 6 -10.04 4.91 -3.23
N VAL A 7 -10.81 5.75 -3.93
CA VAL A 7 -11.83 6.63 -3.33
C VAL A 7 -12.94 5.79 -2.67
N ASP A 8 -13.47 4.78 -3.36
CA ASP A 8 -14.49 3.89 -2.83
C ASP A 8 -14.00 3.11 -1.61
N PHE A 9 -12.75 2.62 -1.68
CA PHE A 9 -12.10 1.94 -0.55
C PHE A 9 -12.02 2.84 0.69
N PHE A 10 -11.67 4.10 0.48
CA PHE A 10 -11.51 5.08 1.55
C PHE A 10 -12.86 5.52 2.13
N ASN A 11 -13.83 5.85 1.28
CA ASN A 11 -15.18 6.24 1.70
C ASN A 11 -15.89 5.15 2.52
N ALA A 12 -15.57 3.88 2.27
CA ALA A 12 -16.07 2.75 3.05
C ALA A 12 -15.45 2.62 4.46
N ARG A 13 -14.41 3.40 4.79
CA ARG A 13 -13.63 3.32 6.03
C ARG A 13 -13.45 4.70 6.66
N PRO A 14 -14.50 5.26 7.27
CA PRO A 14 -14.46 6.59 7.86
C PRO A 14 -13.49 6.71 9.05
N GLU A 15 -12.95 5.60 9.57
CA GLU A 15 -11.90 5.63 10.59
C GLU A 15 -10.51 6.03 10.07
N LEU A 16 -10.31 6.06 8.75
CA LEU A 16 -9.03 6.45 8.16
C LEU A 16 -8.93 7.98 8.13
N GLU A 17 -7.88 8.52 8.76
CA GLU A 17 -7.71 9.97 8.91
C GLU A 17 -6.82 10.59 7.83
N GLY A 18 -6.13 9.79 7.03
CA GLY A 18 -5.20 10.27 6.01
C GLY A 18 -4.66 9.16 5.12
N ILE A 19 -4.03 9.57 4.02
CA ILE A 19 -3.41 8.66 3.04
C ILE A 19 -1.96 9.07 2.81
N TYR A 20 -1.05 8.10 2.85
CA TYR A 20 0.32 8.26 2.33
C TYR A 20 0.44 7.52 1.00
N ILE A 21 0.91 8.20 -0.05
CA ILE A 21 1.13 7.60 -1.38
C ILE A 21 2.64 7.57 -1.67
N ALA A 22 3.23 6.37 -1.56
CA ALA A 22 4.57 6.08 -2.02
C ALA A 22 4.51 5.71 -3.51
N ALA A 23 4.63 6.71 -4.39
CA ALA A 23 4.61 6.51 -5.83
C ALA A 23 5.65 7.39 -6.52
N PRO A 24 6.20 6.95 -7.68
CA PRO A 24 7.07 7.78 -8.50
C PRO A 24 6.41 9.11 -8.91
N LEU A 25 7.23 10.14 -9.15
CA LEU A 25 6.75 11.50 -9.47
C LEU A 25 5.94 11.55 -10.77
N GLU A 26 6.14 10.59 -11.67
CA GLU A 26 5.42 10.44 -12.93
C GLU A 26 3.93 10.13 -12.72
N GLU A 27 3.55 9.62 -11.53
CA GLU A 27 2.15 9.32 -11.18
C GLU A 27 1.42 10.53 -10.54
N ARG A 28 2.01 11.73 -10.55
CA ARG A 28 1.37 12.97 -10.07
C ARG A 28 -0.07 13.19 -10.59
N PRO A 29 -0.40 12.95 -11.88
CA PRO A 29 -1.78 13.09 -12.35
C PRO A 29 -2.77 12.16 -11.65
N LEU A 30 -2.35 10.94 -11.27
CA LEU A 30 -3.18 10.02 -10.50
C LEU A 30 -3.36 10.51 -9.07
N ILE A 31 -2.28 10.99 -8.45
CA ILE A 31 -2.30 11.58 -7.10
C ILE A 31 -3.25 12.77 -7.04
N ASP A 32 -3.19 13.67 -8.02
CA ASP A 32 -4.04 14.86 -8.06
C ASP A 32 -5.52 14.49 -8.26
N ALA A 33 -5.81 13.46 -9.07
CA ALA A 33 -7.17 12.94 -9.21
C ALA A 33 -7.71 12.39 -7.88
N ILE A 34 -6.89 11.66 -7.11
CA ILE A 34 -7.28 11.15 -5.78
C ILE A 34 -7.46 12.32 -4.80
N LYS A 35 -6.54 13.29 -4.77
CA LYS A 35 -6.63 14.50 -3.92
C LYS A 35 -7.91 15.28 -4.15
N SER A 36 -8.32 15.46 -5.40
CA SER A 36 -9.55 16.19 -5.73
C SER A 36 -10.84 15.47 -5.29
N SER A 37 -10.75 14.16 -5.02
CA SER A 37 -11.90 13.29 -4.74
C SER A 37 -12.07 12.93 -3.26
N ILE A 38 -11.06 13.19 -2.42
CA ILE A 38 -11.04 12.77 -1.01
C ILE A 38 -10.80 13.97 -0.10
N GLY A 39 -11.63 14.12 0.94
CA GLY A 39 -11.58 15.24 1.88
C GLY A 39 -10.56 15.10 3.03
N VAL A 40 -9.64 14.13 2.97
CA VAL A 40 -8.63 13.90 4.01
C VAL A 40 -7.23 14.29 3.54
N PRO A 41 -6.28 14.53 4.46
CA PRO A 41 -4.89 14.79 4.11
C PRO A 41 -4.28 13.65 3.27
N ILE A 42 -3.69 14.03 2.14
CA ILE A 42 -2.87 13.14 1.30
C ILE A 42 -1.43 13.61 1.35
N LEU A 43 -0.58 12.78 1.96
CA LEU A 43 0.86 12.96 2.04
C LEU A 43 1.54 12.18 0.92
N ILE A 44 2.59 12.77 0.35
CA ILE A 44 3.37 12.19 -0.75
C ILE A 44 4.87 12.41 -0.50
N GLY A 45 5.69 11.75 -1.31
CA GLY A 45 7.14 11.78 -1.18
C GLY A 45 7.77 13.19 -1.14
N ASP A 46 7.19 14.18 -1.85
CA ASP A 46 7.74 15.55 -1.88
C ASP A 46 7.85 16.19 -0.49
N SER A 47 6.82 16.03 0.36
CA SER A 47 6.85 16.57 1.72
C SER A 47 7.89 15.88 2.60
N LEU A 48 8.04 14.56 2.43
CA LEU A 48 9.00 13.77 3.18
C LEU A 48 10.43 14.09 2.77
N MET A 49 10.66 14.24 1.46
CA MET A 49 11.97 14.56 0.89
C MET A 49 12.48 15.90 1.41
N ASN A 50 11.66 16.94 1.34
CA ASN A 50 12.03 18.27 1.83
C ASN A 50 12.36 18.25 3.33
N HIS A 51 11.59 17.50 4.12
CA HIS A 51 11.85 17.34 5.54
C HIS A 51 13.18 16.63 5.80
N MET A 52 13.45 15.52 5.11
CA MET A 52 14.71 14.78 5.25
C MET A 52 15.93 15.63 4.89
N LEU A 53 15.89 16.33 3.75
CA LEU A 53 17.00 17.19 3.33
C LEU A 53 17.25 18.33 4.32
N SER A 54 16.21 18.86 4.96
CA SER A 54 16.36 19.89 5.99
C SER A 54 17.01 19.38 7.29
N MET A 55 16.89 18.09 7.60
CA MET A 55 17.46 17.49 8.81
C MET A 55 18.96 17.23 8.70
N TYR A 56 19.49 17.11 7.47
CA TYR A 56 20.89 16.79 7.21
C TYR A 56 21.53 17.82 6.28
N PRO A 57 21.56 19.11 6.66
CA PRO A 57 22.15 20.15 5.83
C PRO A 57 23.65 19.90 5.64
N ASN A 58 24.13 19.99 4.40
CA ASN A 58 25.54 19.82 4.01
C ASN A 58 26.13 18.43 4.31
N CYS A 59 25.31 17.37 4.30
CA CYS A 59 25.77 16.00 4.50
C CYS A 59 25.93 15.27 3.16
N GLN A 60 27.14 15.31 2.58
CA GLN A 60 27.40 14.68 1.28
C GLN A 60 27.04 13.18 1.27
N TRP A 61 27.37 12.45 2.35
CA TRP A 61 27.02 11.04 2.46
C TRP A 61 25.50 10.82 2.40
N MET A 62 24.72 11.69 3.04
CA MET A 62 23.26 11.61 2.98
C MET A 62 22.73 11.90 1.58
N GLU A 63 23.30 12.88 0.88
CA GLU A 63 22.94 13.19 -0.51
C GLU A 63 23.26 12.01 -1.45
N ASP A 64 24.45 11.43 -1.32
CA ASP A 64 24.92 10.30 -2.13
C ASP A 64 24.06 9.04 -1.93
N ASN A 65 23.52 8.85 -0.72
CA ASN A 65 22.70 7.69 -0.34
C ASN A 65 21.20 8.03 -0.24
N PHE A 66 20.79 9.21 -0.73
CA PHE A 66 19.45 9.75 -0.44
C PHE A 66 18.33 8.83 -0.89
N HIS A 67 18.42 8.28 -2.10
CA HIS A 67 17.38 7.44 -2.67
C HIS A 67 17.11 6.18 -1.84
N ASP A 68 18.17 5.52 -1.34
CA ASP A 68 18.02 4.28 -0.56
C ASP A 68 17.47 4.57 0.84
N ILE A 69 17.93 5.66 1.47
CA ILE A 69 17.46 6.08 2.79
C ILE A 69 16.00 6.54 2.70
N PHE A 70 15.67 7.34 1.69
CA PHE A 70 14.32 7.80 1.40
C PHE A 70 13.37 6.62 1.15
N SER A 71 13.75 5.69 0.27
CA SER A 71 12.97 4.47 0.00
C SER A 71 12.79 3.61 1.25
N SER A 72 13.80 3.53 2.12
CA SER A 72 13.70 2.79 3.39
C SER A 72 12.73 3.46 4.36
N LEU A 73 12.73 4.79 4.42
CA LEU A 73 11.79 5.54 5.26
C LEU A 73 10.35 5.43 4.74
N GLU A 74 10.16 5.47 3.43
CA GLU A 74 8.83 5.22 2.83
C GLU A 74 8.32 3.80 3.15
N GLN A 75 9.20 2.79 3.08
CA GLN A 75 8.85 1.42 3.49
C GLN A 75 8.47 1.36 4.98
N GLU A 76 9.17 2.07 5.86
CA GLU A 76 8.84 2.12 7.29
C GLU A 76 7.45 2.76 7.51
N ILE A 77 7.17 3.91 6.87
CA ILE A 77 5.86 4.58 6.95
C ILE A 77 4.74 3.63 6.48
N CYS A 78 4.92 2.97 5.33
CA CYS A 78 3.96 2.00 4.81
C CYS A 78 3.83 0.74 5.69
N SER A 79 4.90 0.34 6.37
CA SER A 79 4.86 -0.80 7.30
C SER A 79 4.04 -0.47 8.55
N LEU A 80 4.04 0.79 8.99
CA LEU A 80 3.36 1.24 10.20
C LEU A 80 1.89 1.62 9.97
N SER A 81 1.45 1.78 8.71
CA SER A 81 0.07 2.19 8.41
C SER A 81 -0.96 1.18 8.92
N ASP A 82 -2.18 1.63 9.25
CA ASP A 82 -3.26 0.70 9.64
C ASP A 82 -3.63 -0.24 8.49
N THR A 83 -3.75 0.33 7.29
CA THR A 83 -4.09 -0.37 6.06
C THR A 83 -3.00 -0.13 5.02
N PHE A 84 -2.64 -1.19 4.28
CA PHE A 84 -1.65 -1.10 3.20
C PHE A 84 -2.23 -1.64 1.89
N LEU A 85 -2.37 -0.73 0.93
CA LEU A 85 -2.76 -1.01 -0.45
C LEU A 85 -1.48 -1.08 -1.28
N TYR A 86 -1.32 -2.14 -2.09
CA TYR A 86 -0.03 -2.43 -2.70
C TYR A 86 -0.14 -2.98 -4.12
N ALA A 87 0.95 -2.81 -4.89
CA ALA A 87 1.08 -3.36 -6.22
C ALA A 87 1.56 -4.82 -6.17
N ALA A 88 0.74 -5.73 -6.70
CA ALA A 88 1.13 -7.13 -6.80
C ALA A 88 2.31 -7.32 -7.76
N GLY A 89 3.31 -8.08 -7.34
CA GLY A 89 4.54 -8.30 -8.10
C GLY A 89 5.64 -7.25 -7.89
N SER A 90 5.41 -6.23 -7.06
CA SER A 90 6.45 -5.32 -6.62
C SER A 90 7.26 -5.95 -5.47
N SER A 91 8.56 -6.14 -5.65
CA SER A 91 9.46 -6.57 -4.57
C SER A 91 9.53 -5.53 -3.45
N TRP A 92 9.39 -4.24 -3.78
CA TRP A 92 9.32 -3.16 -2.81
C TRP A 92 8.08 -3.31 -1.91
N SER A 93 6.91 -3.56 -2.50
CA SER A 93 5.70 -3.85 -1.74
C SER A 93 5.79 -5.16 -0.94
N LEU A 94 6.48 -6.17 -1.48
CA LEU A 94 6.69 -7.45 -0.79
C LEU A 94 7.49 -7.26 0.51
N ASN A 95 8.54 -6.44 0.51
CA ASN A 95 9.32 -6.13 1.71
C ASN A 95 8.42 -5.56 2.83
N ILE A 96 7.55 -4.61 2.49
CA ILE A 96 6.61 -4.02 3.45
C ILE A 96 5.64 -5.08 3.98
N MET A 97 5.11 -5.94 3.11
CA MET A 97 4.22 -7.02 3.55
C MET A 97 4.90 -7.99 4.51
N MET A 98 6.15 -8.35 4.25
CA MET A 98 6.95 -9.19 5.14
C MET A 98 7.18 -8.51 6.48
N GLU A 99 7.52 -7.22 6.49
CA GLU A 99 7.74 -6.45 7.71
C GLU A 99 6.47 -6.35 8.56
N ARG A 100 5.34 -6.03 7.93
CA ARG A 100 4.02 -6.01 8.59
C ARG A 100 3.66 -7.36 9.20
N HIS A 101 4.00 -8.45 8.49
CA HIS A 101 3.78 -9.81 8.98
C HIS A 101 4.66 -10.12 10.20
N ALA A 102 5.94 -9.77 10.15
CA ALA A 102 6.89 -9.97 11.25
C ALA A 102 6.49 -9.18 12.51
N ARG A 103 5.99 -7.95 12.35
CA ARG A 103 5.52 -7.09 13.45
C ARG A 103 4.17 -7.49 14.02
N ASN A 104 3.52 -8.51 13.46
CA ASN A 104 2.18 -8.96 13.85
C ASN A 104 1.14 -7.82 13.87
N ILE A 105 1.26 -6.88 12.92
CA ILE A 105 0.31 -5.77 12.78
C ILE A 105 -1.04 -6.40 12.41
N ARG A 106 -2.01 -6.30 13.33
CA ARG A 106 -3.30 -6.97 13.24
C ARG A 106 -3.99 -6.62 11.93
N LYS A 107 -4.42 -7.66 11.20
CA LYS A 107 -5.13 -7.57 9.92
C LYS A 107 -6.45 -6.78 10.06
N LYS A 108 -6.43 -5.46 9.88
CA LYS A 108 -7.52 -4.78 9.17
C LYS A 108 -7.10 -4.72 7.70
N GLU A 109 -7.42 -5.83 7.02
CA GLU A 109 -7.38 -6.08 5.57
C GLU A 109 -6.37 -5.29 4.72
N ALA A 110 -5.17 -5.86 4.52
CA ALA A 110 -4.38 -5.54 3.34
C ALA A 110 -5.18 -5.97 2.10
N SER A 111 -5.64 -5.00 1.32
CA SER A 111 -6.40 -5.25 0.10
C SER A 111 -5.47 -5.06 -1.10
N GLN A 112 -5.35 -6.11 -1.91
CA GLN A 112 -4.59 -6.04 -3.15
C GLN A 112 -5.33 -5.12 -4.12
N ILE A 113 -4.66 -4.10 -4.65
CA ILE A 113 -5.15 -3.35 -5.81
C ILE A 113 -4.41 -3.90 -7.03
N GLY A 114 -5.16 -4.28 -8.06
CA GLY A 114 -4.61 -4.87 -9.26
C GLY A 114 -3.77 -3.87 -10.05
N PHE A 115 -2.46 -3.83 -9.82
CA PHE A 115 -1.50 -3.16 -10.70
C PHE A 115 -0.99 -4.16 -11.72
N THR A 116 -1.35 -3.98 -13.00
CA THR A 116 -0.65 -4.63 -14.10
C THR A 116 0.36 -3.64 -14.65
N ILE A 117 1.59 -3.67 -14.16
CA ILE A 117 2.69 -3.00 -14.86
C ILE A 117 3.01 -3.86 -16.09
N SER A 118 2.47 -3.49 -17.25
CA SER A 118 3.00 -3.99 -18.52
C SER A 118 4.37 -3.36 -18.73
N SER A 119 5.41 -4.02 -18.19
CA SER A 119 6.78 -3.73 -18.62
C SER A 119 6.85 -4.01 -20.11
N GLY A 120 6.90 -2.94 -20.92
CA GLY A 120 7.06 -3.00 -22.36
C GLY A 120 8.44 -3.53 -22.75
N ARG A 121 8.70 -4.83 -22.51
CA ARG A 121 9.79 -5.53 -23.20
C ARG A 121 9.34 -5.84 -24.62
N LYS A 122 9.72 -4.97 -25.57
CA LYS A 122 9.83 -5.38 -26.97
C LYS A 122 10.86 -6.50 -27.06
N LYS A 123 10.41 -7.75 -27.25
CA LYS A 123 10.82 -8.65 -28.36
C LYS A 123 10.31 -10.09 -28.18
N LEU A 124 9.71 -10.56 -29.29
CA LEU A 124 9.66 -11.92 -29.86
C LEU A 124 9.42 -13.14 -28.95
N GLY A 125 8.40 -13.91 -29.35
CA GLY A 125 8.48 -15.39 -29.29
C GLY A 125 7.36 -16.05 -28.51
N LYS A 126 6.62 -16.92 -29.22
CA LYS A 126 5.54 -17.79 -28.75
C LYS A 126 5.93 -18.59 -27.49
N HIS A 127 5.06 -18.59 -26.47
CA HIS A 127 4.37 -19.75 -25.90
C HIS A 127 3.66 -19.34 -24.60
N GLY A 128 2.40 -19.75 -24.46
CA GLY A 128 1.53 -19.32 -23.37
C GLY A 128 1.82 -20.00 -22.04
N THR A 129 1.39 -19.36 -20.95
CA THR A 129 0.83 -20.05 -19.79
C THR A 129 -0.12 -19.08 -19.07
N THR A 130 -1.42 -19.31 -19.21
CA THR A 130 -2.47 -18.59 -18.46
C THR A 130 -2.52 -19.19 -17.06
N PHE A 131 -2.12 -18.45 -16.03
CA PHE A 131 -2.43 -18.81 -14.64
C PHE A 131 -3.66 -18.02 -14.20
N GLN A 132 -4.82 -18.66 -14.30
CA GLN A 132 -6.05 -18.21 -13.67
C GLN A 132 -6.05 -18.69 -12.21
N CYS A 133 -5.86 -17.79 -11.24
CA CYS A 133 -6.19 -18.09 -9.85
C CYS A 133 -7.58 -17.52 -9.55
N SER A 134 -8.59 -18.37 -9.67
CA SER A 134 -9.93 -18.12 -9.15
C SER A 134 -9.92 -18.40 -7.65
N GLN A 135 -10.30 -17.43 -6.82
CA GLN A 135 -10.76 -17.73 -5.47
C GLN A 135 -12.22 -17.31 -5.31
N LYS A 136 -13.04 -18.36 -5.17
CA LYS A 136 -14.47 -18.33 -4.89
C LYS A 136 -14.72 -17.68 -3.52
N THR A 137 -15.79 -16.90 -3.47
CA THR A 137 -16.44 -16.40 -2.26
C THR A 137 -16.75 -17.55 -1.27
N ALA A 138 -16.36 -17.38 -0.01
CA ALA A 138 -16.80 -18.25 1.08
C ALA A 138 -17.59 -17.44 2.12
N SER A 139 -18.91 -17.63 2.09
CA SER A 139 -19.89 -17.11 3.05
C SER A 139 -19.61 -17.63 4.46
N ARG A 140 -19.48 -16.72 5.44
CA ARG A 140 -19.24 -17.05 6.85
C ARG A 140 -20.59 -17.22 7.57
N LYS A 141 -21.00 -18.46 7.82
CA LYS A 141 -22.10 -18.77 8.77
C LYS A 141 -21.68 -18.34 10.19
N GLN A 142 -22.54 -17.55 10.83
CA GLN A 142 -22.43 -17.16 12.24
C GLN A 142 -22.45 -18.39 13.16
N ILE A 143 -21.51 -18.46 14.09
CA ILE A 143 -21.56 -19.38 15.24
C ILE A 143 -21.79 -18.53 16.48
N THR A 144 -23.02 -18.53 16.97
CA THR A 144 -23.44 -17.97 18.25
C THR A 144 -23.05 -18.94 19.37
N ARG A 145 -22.12 -18.55 20.26
CA ARG A 145 -21.85 -19.30 21.50
C ARG A 145 -22.90 -18.92 22.56
N ARG A 146 -23.83 -19.82 22.87
CA ARG A 146 -24.60 -19.80 24.12
C ARG A 146 -23.72 -20.35 25.24
N ILE A 147 -23.52 -19.57 26.29
CA ILE A 147 -22.95 -20.00 27.57
C ILE A 147 -24.10 -20.61 28.38
N LEU A 148 -23.99 -21.86 28.80
CA LEU A 148 -24.86 -22.48 29.80
C LEU A 148 -24.15 -22.48 31.17
N PRO A 149 -24.89 -22.28 32.28
CA PRO A 149 -24.32 -22.26 33.62
C PRO A 149 -24.04 -23.67 34.14
N GLN A 150 -22.92 -23.83 34.85
CA GLN A 150 -22.57 -25.05 35.56
C GLN A 150 -23.29 -25.09 36.91
N THR A 151 -24.05 -26.15 37.16
CA THR A 151 -24.57 -26.53 38.47
C THR A 151 -24.13 -27.96 38.80
N LYS A 152 -23.16 -28.09 39.70
CA LYS A 152 -23.29 -28.70 41.03
C LYS A 152 -21.92 -28.82 41.68
#